data_AF-A0A8H8SBG9-F1
#
_entry.id   AF-A0A8H8SBG9-F1
#
_cell.length_a   1.000
_cell.length_b   1.000
_cell.length_c   1.000
_cell.angle_alpha   90.00
_cell.angle_beta   90.00
_cell.angle_gamma   90.00
#
_symmetry.space_group_name_H-M   'P 1'
#
loop_
_entity.id
_entity.type
_entity.pdbx_description
1 polymer ?
#
loop_
_entity_poly.entity_id
_entity_poly.type
_entity_poly.pdbx_seq_one_letter_code
_entity_poly.pdbx_strand_id
1 'polypeptide(L)'
;MSLSSAVQSKVIAINVFGDPTLKYGRSSSWPIDSPSVDLSPRDGSTQAQNIASFCNGGDTFCDPVGNSLAAHLAYPRDGSIAIAARFDAGRAGN
;
A
#
# COMPACT_ATOMS: atom_id res chain seq x y z
N MET A 1 3.02 4.60 -19.16
CA MET A 1 2.01 3.57 -19.47
C MET A 1 0.87 3.71 -18.49
N SER A 2 -0.37 3.53 -18.93
CA SER A 2 -1.56 3.46 -18.08
C SER A 2 -2.28 2.14 -18.38
N LEU A 3 -2.94 1.55 -17.37
CA LEU A 3 -3.83 0.41 -17.60
C LEU A 3 -5.06 0.87 -18.37
N SER A 4 -5.62 0.02 -19.23
CA SER A 4 -6.93 0.30 -19.85
C SER A 4 -8.03 0.31 -18.79
N SER A 5 -9.11 1.05 -19.03
CA SER A 5 -10.27 1.09 -18.11
C SER A 5 -10.82 -0.30 -17.82
N ALA A 6 -10.86 -1.18 -18.83
CA ALA A 6 -11.28 -2.57 -18.69
C ALA A 6 -10.41 -3.42 -17.75
N VAL A 7 -9.15 -3.01 -17.53
CA VAL A 7 -8.26 -3.65 -16.55
C VAL A 7 -8.36 -2.95 -15.20
N GLN A 8 -8.40 -1.61 -15.16
CA GLN A 8 -8.52 -0.84 -13.91
C GLN A 8 -9.75 -1.25 -13.11
N SER A 9 -10.89 -1.48 -13.76
CA SER A 9 -12.14 -1.90 -13.11
C SER A 9 -12.11 -3.31 -12.51
N LYS A 10 -11.08 -4.10 -12.82
CA LYS A 10 -10.88 -5.45 -12.27
C LYS A 10 -9.89 -5.49 -11.11
N VAL A 11 -9.17 -4.39 -10.85
CA VAL A 11 -8.27 -4.30 -9.71
C VAL A 11 -9.13 -4.03 -8.47
N ILE A 12 -9.19 -5.01 -7.57
CA ILE A 12 -10.02 -4.92 -6.34
C ILE A 12 -9.23 -4.36 -5.15
N ALA A 13 -7.91 -4.54 -5.14
CA ALA A 13 -7.02 -4.07 -4.11
C ALA A 13 -5.59 -3.90 -4.66
N ILE A 14 -4.84 -2.97 -4.08
CA ILE A 14 -3.40 -2.79 -4.32
C ILE A 14 -2.69 -2.73 -2.97
N ASN A 15 -1.69 -3.58 -2.76
CA ASN A 15 -0.78 -3.46 -1.62
C ASN A 15 0.59 -3.02 -2.11
N VAL A 16 1.16 -1.99 -1.49
CA VAL A 16 2.55 -1.57 -1.73
C VAL A 16 3.34 -1.56 -0.44
N PHE A 17 4.62 -1.91 -0.51
CA PHE A 17 5.52 -1.99 0.64
C PHE A 17 6.79 -1.22 0.32
N GLY A 18 7.15 -0.27 1.18
CA GLY A 18 8.36 0.53 0.99
C GLY A 18 8.34 1.41 -0.26
N ASP A 19 7.16 1.89 -0.68
CA ASP A 19 6.99 2.74 -1.86
C ASP A 19 7.72 4.09 -1.69
N PRO A 20 8.74 4.41 -2.51
CA PRO A 20 9.48 5.65 -2.40
C PRO A 20 8.68 6.91 -2.72
N THR A 21 7.50 6.79 -3.34
CA THR A 21 6.67 7.96 -3.68
C THR A 21 6.31 8.79 -2.44
N LEU A 22 6.09 8.14 -1.29
CA LEU A 22 5.81 8.78 -0.01
C LEU A 22 6.97 9.67 0.45
N LYS A 23 8.21 9.18 0.37
CA LYS A 23 9.41 9.92 0.75
C LYS A 23 9.60 11.18 -0.08
N TYR A 24 9.31 11.10 -1.38
CA TYR A 24 9.51 12.21 -2.32
C TYR A 24 8.27 13.10 -2.51
N GLY A 25 7.20 12.88 -1.74
CA GLY A 25 5.96 13.65 -1.87
C GLY A 25 5.33 13.58 -3.27
N ARG A 26 5.54 12.47 -3.98
CA ARG A 26 5.02 12.29 -5.35
C ARG A 26 3.61 11.71 -5.27
N SER A 27 2.68 12.27 -6.03
CA SER A 27 1.34 11.68 -6.14
C SER A 27 1.42 10.40 -6.97
N SER A 28 0.98 9.28 -6.41
CA SER A 28 0.83 8.04 -7.16
C SER A 28 -0.42 8.08 -8.03
N SER A 29 -0.26 7.91 -9.34
CA SER A 29 -1.36 7.60 -10.24
C SER A 29 -1.72 6.12 -10.08
N TRP A 30 -2.56 5.81 -9.11
CA TRP A 30 -2.96 4.44 -8.83
C TRP A 30 -3.77 3.86 -9.99
N PRO A 31 -3.40 2.69 -10.53
CA PRO A 31 -4.04 2.14 -11.73
C PRO A 31 -5.30 1.33 -11.39
N ILE A 32 -6.24 1.96 -10.68
CA ILE A 32 -7.50 1.40 -10.19
C ILE A 32 -8.59 2.47 -10.28
N ASP A 33 -9.83 2.05 -10.51
CA ASP A 33 -10.97 2.97 -10.48
C ASP A 33 -11.21 3.50 -9.06
N SER A 34 -11.38 4.82 -8.93
CA SER A 34 -11.65 5.49 -7.64
C SER A 34 -10.66 5.10 -6.52
N PRO A 35 -9.36 5.42 -6.66
CA PRO A 35 -8.34 5.04 -5.68
C PRO A 35 -8.58 5.72 -4.34
N SER A 36 -8.54 4.93 -3.26
CA SER A 36 -8.70 5.35 -1.87
C SER A 36 -7.62 4.66 -1.03
N VAL A 37 -6.66 5.47 -0.58
CA VAL A 37 -5.41 4.98 0.03
C VAL A 37 -5.52 4.94 1.54
N ASP A 38 -5.08 3.82 2.10
CA ASP A 38 -4.74 3.68 3.51
C ASP A 38 -3.23 3.82 3.70
N LEU A 39 -2.81 4.87 4.40
CA LEU A 39 -1.41 5.14 4.73
C LEU A 39 -0.99 4.55 6.08
N SER A 40 -1.95 4.04 6.85
CA SER A 40 -1.70 3.39 8.15
C SER A 40 -2.40 2.03 8.25
N PRO A 41 -2.14 1.07 7.34
CA PRO A 41 -2.90 -0.20 7.33
C PRO A 41 -2.80 -1.01 8.62
N ARG A 42 -1.75 -0.79 9.43
CA ARG A 42 -1.56 -1.46 10.72
C ARG A 42 -2.52 -0.98 11.81
N ASP A 43 -3.06 0.22 11.67
CA ASP A 43 -4.05 0.80 12.59
C ASP A 43 -5.48 0.38 12.22
N GLY A 44 -5.62 -0.40 11.14
CA GLY A 44 -6.89 -0.90 10.62
C GLY A 44 -7.35 -0.12 9.40
N SER A 45 -7.94 -0.83 8.45
CA SER A 45 -8.49 -0.25 7.23
C SER A 45 -10.02 -0.21 7.26
N THR A 46 -10.59 0.78 6.59
CA THR A 46 -12.04 0.91 6.38
C THR A 46 -12.46 0.21 5.09
N GLN A 47 -13.74 -0.16 4.95
CA GLN A 47 -14.24 -0.75 3.70
C GLN A 47 -14.13 0.18 2.48
N ALA A 48 -14.02 1.50 2.67
CA ALA A 48 -13.94 2.48 1.59
C ALA A 48 -12.55 2.60 0.95
N GLN A 49 -11.49 2.11 1.60
CA GLN A 49 -10.16 2.08 1.02
C GLN A 49 -10.06 0.92 0.00
N ASN A 50 -9.11 0.98 -0.93
CA ASN A 50 -8.82 -0.11 -1.87
C ASN A 50 -7.32 -0.18 -2.19
N ILE A 51 -6.51 0.62 -1.52
CA ILE A 51 -5.06 0.59 -1.60
C ILE A 51 -4.50 0.63 -0.18
N ALA A 52 -3.61 -0.29 0.16
CA ALA A 52 -2.87 -0.28 1.42
C ALA A 52 -1.40 0.01 1.14
N SER A 53 -0.91 1.12 1.70
CA SER A 53 0.48 1.56 1.57
C SER A 53 1.24 1.35 2.87
N PHE A 54 2.13 0.37 2.87
CA PHE A 54 2.94 0.03 4.04
C PHE A 54 4.26 0.78 3.98
N CYS A 55 4.47 1.65 4.97
CA CYS A 55 5.76 2.25 5.25
C CYS A 55 6.16 1.99 6.70
N ASN A 56 7.31 1.37 6.92
CA ASN A 56 7.87 1.23 8.26
C ASN A 56 8.52 2.55 8.70
N GLY A 57 8.27 2.93 9.95
CA GLY A 57 9.00 4.05 10.56
C GLY A 57 10.50 3.79 10.48
N GLY A 58 11.23 4.75 9.94
CA GLY A 58 12.67 4.63 9.69
C GLY A 58 13.05 3.96 8.36
N ASP A 59 12.11 3.44 7.57
CA ASP A 59 12.43 2.85 6.25
C ASP A 59 13.11 3.89 5.35
N THR A 60 14.36 3.59 4.96
CA THR A 60 15.17 4.53 4.19
C THR A 60 14.59 4.91 2.83
N PHE A 61 13.64 4.15 2.28
CA PHE A 61 13.10 4.37 0.94
C PHE A 61 11.74 5.07 0.96
N CYS A 62 10.83 4.74 1.88
CA CYS A 62 9.48 5.31 1.90
C CYS A 62 9.25 6.37 2.98
N ASP A 63 9.99 6.35 4.07
CA ASP A 63 9.82 7.32 5.16
C ASP A 63 10.60 8.61 4.80
N PRO A 64 9.94 9.79 4.81
CA PRO A 64 10.59 11.09 4.62
C PRO A 64 11.85 11.31 5.46
N VAL A 65 11.88 10.80 6.69
CA VAL A 65 13.00 10.91 7.63
C VAL A 65 13.76 9.60 7.85
N GLY A 66 13.41 8.55 7.09
CA GLY A 66 13.97 7.21 7.27
C GLY A 66 15.42 7.07 6.83
N ASN A 67 16.16 6.21 7.55
CA ASN A 67 17.58 5.92 7.36
C ASN A 67 17.95 4.44 7.63
N SER A 68 16.97 3.55 7.77
CA SER A 68 17.15 2.14 8.12
C SER A 68 16.79 1.22 6.97
N LEU A 69 17.80 0.53 6.42
CA LEU A 69 17.60 -0.57 5.47
C LEU A 69 16.92 -1.77 6.17
N ALA A 70 17.20 -1.99 7.45
CA ALA A 70 16.60 -3.08 8.21
C ALA A 70 15.06 -2.91 8.33
N ALA A 71 14.58 -1.68 8.50
CA ALA A 71 13.15 -1.37 8.51
C ALA A 71 12.50 -1.71 7.16
N HIS A 72 13.17 -1.44 6.04
CA HIS A 72 12.67 -1.81 4.71
C HIS A 72 12.59 -3.34 4.50
N LEU A 73 13.60 -4.08 4.96
CA LEU A 73 13.67 -5.54 4.79
C LEU A 73 12.80 -6.32 5.78
N ALA A 74 12.04 -5.62 6.63
CA ALA A 74 11.21 -6.21 7.68
C ALA A 74 9.80 -6.60 7.22
N TYR A 75 9.26 -6.03 6.12
CA TYR A 75 7.87 -6.28 5.68
C TYR A 75 7.45 -7.76 5.61
N PRO A 76 8.31 -8.70 5.16
CA PRO A 76 7.94 -10.12 5.14
C PRO A 76 7.79 -10.77 6.53
N ARG A 77 8.28 -10.12 7.60
CA ARG A 77 8.47 -10.70 8.94
C ARG A 77 7.79 -9.92 10.07
N ASP A 78 7.40 -8.67 9.82
CA ASP A 78 6.84 -7.76 10.83
C ASP A 78 5.30 -7.79 10.90
N GLY A 79 4.66 -8.74 10.22
CA GLY A 79 3.20 -8.90 10.17
C GLY A 79 2.50 -8.13 9.04
N SER A 80 3.22 -7.30 8.27
CA SER A 80 2.63 -6.52 7.17
C SER A 80 1.92 -7.39 6.13
N ILE A 81 2.51 -8.55 5.80
CA ILE A 81 1.92 -9.50 4.85
C ILE A 81 0.57 -10.03 5.35
N ALA A 82 0.44 -10.33 6.64
CA ALA A 82 -0.82 -10.82 7.19
C ALA A 82 -1.91 -9.73 7.17
N ILE A 83 -1.52 -8.47 7.37
CA ILE A 83 -2.44 -7.33 7.30
C ILE A 83 -2.87 -7.08 5.86
N ALA A 84 -1.94 -7.11 4.90
CA ALA A 84 -2.25 -7.01 3.47
C ALA A 84 -3.19 -8.13 3.00
N ALA A 85 -2.97 -9.36 3.43
CA ALA A 85 -3.86 -10.47 3.11
C ALA A 85 -5.29 -10.26 3.66
N ARG A 86 -5.42 -9.72 4.88
CA ARG A 86 -6.73 -9.38 5.45
C ARG A 86 -7.39 -8.21 4.72
N PHE A 87 -6.59 -7.22 4.31
CA PHE A 87 -7.05 -6.11 3.47
C PHE A 87 -7.66 -6.65 2.18
N ASP A 88 -6.92 -7.48 1.44
CA ASP A 88 -7.39 -8.08 0.18
C ASP A 88 -8.66 -8.91 0.36
N ALA A 89 -8.71 -9.75 1.42
CA ALA A 89 -9.90 -10.53 1.74
C ALA A 89 -11.14 -9.66 1.95
N GLY A 90 -11.00 -8.47 2.54
CA GLY A 90 -12.09 -7.51 2.71
C GLY A 90 -12.59 -6.87 1.40
N ARG A 91 -11.82 -6.95 0.30
CA ARG A 91 -12.19 -6.41 -1.03
C ARG A 91 -12.57 -7.48 -2.03
N ALA A 92 -12.17 -8.73 -1.79
CA ALA A 92 -12.50 -9.86 -2.65
C ALA A 92 -13.99 -10.25 -2.62
N GLY A 93 -14.74 -9.79 -1.60
CA GLY A 93 -16.16 -10.10 -1.42
C GLY A 93 -16.38 -11.55 -0.97
N ASN A 94 -16.94 -11.69 0.25
CA ASN A 94 -17.88 -12.77 0.54
C ASN A 94 -19.29 -12.20 0.37
#